data_AF-A0A7C3U8A9-F1
#
_entry.id   AF-A0A7C3U8A9-F1
#
_cell.length_a   1.000
_cell.length_b   1.000
_cell.length_c   1.000
_cell.angle_alpha   90.00
_cell.angle_beta   90.00
_cell.angle_gamma   90.00
#
_symmetry.space_group_name_H-M   'P 1'
#
loop_
_entity.id
_entity.type
_entity.pdbx_description
1 polymer ?
#
loop_
_entity_poly.entity_id
_entity_poly.type
_entity_poly.pdbx_seq_one_letter_code
_entity_poly.pdbx_strand_id
1 'polypeptide(L)'
;MVPSSKVILIILDGWGYAPLWGGNAVELAQTPNMDSYWRRYPHTILKAAEEAVGLPHHEPGNSEVGHLNLGSGQIVRQNLPGITQTIEDGSFFQNPILLGAINHAKKNKSNLHLMGLVSDGGVHSHIDHLFALLDLIKKENFDRVFIHVFTDGRDTDPMKSLSYLATLEAKIKSLGLGKIESVSGRYYAMDRDNRWGKIQPVYELLTLGIGPRSETPEKA
;
A
#
# COMPACT_ATOMS: atom_id res chain seq x y z
N MET A 1 6.85 25.78 -42.05
CA MET A 1 7.37 24.84 -41.03
C MET A 1 7.65 25.64 -39.77
N VAL A 2 6.92 25.37 -38.69
CA VAL A 2 7.26 25.95 -37.38
C VAL A 2 8.60 25.32 -36.97
N PRO A 3 9.64 26.10 -36.63
CA PRO A 3 10.89 25.53 -36.16
C PRO A 3 10.61 24.63 -34.96
N SER A 4 11.08 23.39 -35.00
CA SER A 4 11.03 22.51 -33.84
C SER A 4 12.02 23.04 -32.80
N SER A 5 11.51 23.80 -31.83
CA SER A 5 12.28 24.21 -30.66
C SER A 5 12.46 22.98 -29.78
N LYS A 6 13.72 22.54 -29.64
CA LYS A 6 14.07 21.46 -28.72
C LYS A 6 13.92 21.95 -27.29
N VAL A 7 13.18 21.19 -26.48
CA VAL A 7 13.05 21.40 -25.03
C VAL A 7 13.89 20.35 -24.32
N ILE A 8 14.65 20.76 -23.31
CA ILE A 8 15.46 19.87 -22.47
C ILE A 8 14.98 20.04 -21.02
N LEU A 9 14.55 18.95 -20.40
CA LEU A 9 14.33 18.86 -18.97
C LEU A 9 15.60 18.31 -18.31
N ILE A 10 16.16 19.05 -17.36
CA ILE A 10 17.35 18.64 -16.60
C ILE A 10 16.94 18.47 -15.14
N ILE A 11 17.15 17.27 -14.59
CA ILE A 11 16.86 16.94 -13.20
C ILE A 11 18.19 16.80 -12.47
N LEU A 12 18.42 17.66 -11.46
CA LEU A 12 19.56 17.56 -10.55
C LEU A 12 19.10 16.78 -9.31
N ASP A 13 19.34 15.47 -9.29
CA ASP A 13 18.86 14.59 -8.21
C ASP A 13 19.50 14.97 -6.86
N GLY A 14 18.69 15.08 -5.82
CA GLY A 14 19.13 15.53 -4.48
C GLY A 14 19.50 17.02 -4.37
N TRP A 15 19.21 17.87 -5.37
CA TRP A 15 19.52 19.31 -5.33
C TRP A 15 18.33 20.15 -4.84
N GLY A 16 18.29 20.42 -3.53
CA GLY A 16 17.20 21.18 -2.89
C GLY A 16 17.51 22.66 -2.62
N TYR A 17 16.49 23.39 -2.16
CA TYR A 17 16.62 24.73 -1.59
C TYR A 17 16.49 24.64 -0.06
N ALA A 18 17.53 25.00 0.67
CA ALA A 18 17.59 24.89 2.13
C ALA A 18 18.27 26.13 2.76
N PRO A 19 18.03 26.40 4.06
CA PRO A 19 18.72 27.47 4.79
C PRO A 19 20.25 27.35 4.76
N LEU A 20 20.93 28.47 5.01
CA LEU A 20 22.40 28.62 4.97
C LEU A 20 23.18 27.90 6.10
N TRP A 21 22.51 27.16 6.97
CA TRP A 21 23.13 26.50 8.13
C TRP A 21 23.07 24.98 8.00
N GLY A 22 23.89 24.27 8.79
CA GLY A 22 23.80 22.81 8.92
C GLY A 22 24.48 21.99 7.83
N GLY A 23 25.50 22.52 7.14
CA GLY A 23 26.28 21.76 6.15
C GLY A 23 25.64 21.70 4.76
N ASN A 24 24.94 22.76 4.36
CA ASN A 24 24.33 22.90 3.04
C ASN A 24 25.39 22.93 1.92
N ALA A 25 25.68 21.76 1.36
CA ALA A 25 26.70 21.59 0.33
C ALA A 25 26.39 22.32 -0.99
N VAL A 26 25.10 22.48 -1.33
CA VAL A 26 24.66 23.17 -2.54
C VAL A 26 25.05 24.64 -2.50
N GLU A 27 24.80 25.30 -1.37
CA GLU A 27 25.10 26.72 -1.18
C GLU A 27 26.60 26.98 -0.95
N LEU A 28 27.31 26.02 -0.34
CA LEU A 28 28.75 26.11 -0.13
C LEU A 28 29.58 25.82 -1.40
N ALA A 29 28.97 25.17 -2.39
CA ALA A 29 29.65 24.83 -3.64
C ALA A 29 29.77 26.05 -4.57
N GLN A 30 30.86 26.09 -5.34
CA GLN A 30 31.00 27.08 -6.42
C GLN A 30 30.20 26.63 -7.63
N THR A 31 29.02 27.23 -7.85
CA THR A 31 28.08 26.80 -8.90
C THR A 31 27.79 27.91 -9.92
N PRO A 32 28.83 28.50 -10.57
CA PRO A 32 28.71 29.75 -11.33
C PRO A 32 27.68 29.70 -12.47
N ASN A 33 27.47 28.52 -13.08
CA ASN A 33 26.45 28.32 -14.10
C ASN A 33 25.04 28.38 -13.50
N MET A 34 24.80 27.67 -12.40
CA MET A 34 23.50 27.67 -11.71
C MET A 34 23.18 29.07 -11.15
N ASP A 35 24.16 29.73 -10.54
CA ASP A 35 24.03 31.11 -10.05
C ASP A 35 23.66 32.09 -11.17
N SER A 36 24.28 31.93 -12.33
CA SER A 36 23.99 32.74 -13.51
C SER A 36 22.59 32.48 -14.04
N TYR A 37 22.15 31.22 -14.10
CA TYR A 37 20.80 30.87 -14.55
C TYR A 37 19.73 31.42 -13.61
N TRP A 38 19.93 31.27 -12.29
CA TRP A 38 19.01 31.77 -11.27
C TRP A 38 18.82 33.29 -11.37
N ARG A 39 19.90 34.07 -11.56
CA ARG A 39 19.78 35.54 -11.67
C ARG A 39 19.16 36.03 -12.98
N ARG A 40 19.35 35.31 -14.09
CA ARG A 40 19.04 35.82 -15.44
C ARG A 40 17.70 35.35 -15.99
N TYR A 41 17.20 34.20 -15.56
CA TYR A 41 16.00 33.60 -16.10
C TYR A 41 14.88 33.49 -15.05
N PRO A 42 13.60 33.48 -15.48
CA PRO A 42 12.48 33.23 -14.57
C PRO A 42 12.66 31.90 -13.84
N HIS A 43 12.49 31.92 -12.52
CA HIS A 43 12.65 30.76 -11.65
C HIS A 43 11.59 30.77 -10.54
N THR A 44 11.36 29.60 -9.96
CA THR A 44 10.49 29.40 -8.80
C THR A 44 10.96 28.17 -8.00
N ILE A 45 10.38 27.96 -6.83
CA ILE A 45 10.62 26.79 -5.97
C ILE A 45 9.35 25.95 -5.91
N LEU A 46 9.49 24.63 -6.05
CA LEU A 46 8.39 23.68 -5.96
C LEU A 46 8.52 22.83 -4.70
N LYS A 47 7.38 22.44 -4.12
CA LYS A 47 7.34 21.41 -3.08
C LYS A 47 7.60 20.05 -3.73
N ALA A 48 8.53 19.28 -3.17
CA ALA A 48 8.96 17.98 -3.73
C ALA A 48 8.90 16.85 -2.68
N ALA A 49 8.11 17.02 -1.62
CA ALA A 49 7.96 16.09 -0.51
C ALA A 49 6.50 16.09 -0.01
N GLU A 50 6.18 15.15 0.88
CA GLU A 50 4.88 15.04 1.54
C GLU A 50 3.70 14.98 0.52
N GLU A 51 2.56 15.54 0.90
CA GLU A 51 1.31 15.51 0.12
C GLU A 51 1.46 16.11 -1.28
N ALA A 52 2.40 17.04 -1.47
CA ALA A 52 2.66 17.71 -2.75
C ALA A 52 3.15 16.74 -3.83
N VAL A 53 3.69 15.57 -3.43
CA VAL A 53 4.13 14.52 -4.34
C VAL A 53 3.44 13.18 -4.05
N GLY A 54 2.38 13.19 -3.24
CA GLY A 54 1.57 12.01 -2.95
C GLY A 54 2.12 11.12 -1.83
N LEU A 55 3.00 11.66 -0.99
CA LEU A 55 3.52 11.01 0.22
C LEU A 55 2.75 11.46 1.48
N PRO A 56 2.79 10.68 2.57
CA PRO A 56 2.34 11.08 3.90
C PRO A 56 2.96 12.39 4.40
N HIS A 57 2.29 13.02 5.36
CA HIS A 57 2.81 14.20 6.04
C HIS A 57 4.16 13.91 6.72
N HIS A 58 5.10 14.87 6.67
CA HIS A 58 6.48 14.74 7.17
C HIS A 58 7.37 13.72 6.47
N GLU A 59 6.91 13.09 5.39
CA GLU A 59 7.75 12.16 4.64
C GLU A 59 8.60 12.91 3.59
N PRO A 60 9.95 12.74 3.62
CA PRO A 60 10.81 13.36 2.63
C PRO A 60 10.56 12.76 1.24
N GLY A 61 10.70 13.60 0.21
CA GLY A 61 10.68 13.13 -1.17
C GLY A 61 11.86 12.21 -1.48
N ASN A 62 11.69 11.40 -2.53
CA ASN A 62 12.73 10.52 -3.06
C ASN A 62 12.70 10.50 -4.60
N SER A 63 13.73 9.92 -5.22
CA SER A 63 13.90 9.92 -6.67
C SER A 63 12.72 9.25 -7.40
N GLU A 64 12.21 8.12 -6.91
CA GLU A 64 11.09 7.40 -7.57
C GLU A 64 9.84 8.27 -7.61
N VAL A 65 9.44 8.79 -6.44
CA VAL A 65 8.26 9.65 -6.30
C VAL A 65 8.41 10.92 -7.13
N GLY A 66 9.58 11.56 -7.08
CA GLY A 66 9.85 12.80 -7.83
C GLY A 66 9.75 12.59 -9.35
N HIS A 67 10.39 11.56 -9.89
CA HIS A 67 10.35 11.27 -11.33
C HIS A 67 8.94 10.88 -11.79
N LEU A 68 8.19 10.15 -10.97
CA LEU A 68 6.81 9.75 -11.26
C LEU A 68 5.88 10.97 -11.36
N ASN A 69 5.98 11.91 -10.43
CA ASN A 69 5.19 13.15 -10.45
C ASN A 69 5.57 14.04 -11.64
N LEU A 70 6.87 14.22 -11.92
CA LEU A 70 7.34 15.01 -13.06
C LEU A 70 6.90 14.41 -14.40
N GLY A 71 7.00 13.08 -14.55
CA GLY A 71 6.62 12.39 -15.78
C GLY A 71 5.11 12.31 -15.99
N SER A 72 4.33 12.32 -14.92
CA SER A 72 2.86 12.22 -15.01
C SER A 72 2.15 13.58 -15.08
N GLY A 73 2.78 14.66 -14.64
CA GLY A 73 2.17 15.99 -14.60
C GLY A 73 1.04 16.13 -13.59
N GLN A 74 0.92 15.20 -12.62
CA GLN A 74 -0.08 15.22 -11.56
C GLN A 74 0.48 14.64 -10.26
N ILE A 75 -0.21 14.89 -9.15
CA ILE A 75 0.15 14.28 -7.85
C ILE A 75 -0.11 12.78 -7.93
N VAL A 76 0.96 11.98 -7.87
CA VAL A 76 0.85 10.52 -7.90
C VAL A 76 0.89 9.98 -6.48
N ARG A 77 -0.30 9.71 -5.94
CA ARG A 77 -0.44 9.11 -4.60
C ARG A 77 -0.01 7.65 -4.63
N GLN A 78 0.85 7.29 -3.70
CA GLN A 78 1.17 5.89 -3.45
C GLN A 78 -0.03 5.18 -2.83
N ASN A 79 -0.29 3.94 -3.25
CA ASN A 79 -1.50 3.22 -2.84
C ASN A 79 -1.59 3.03 -1.32
N LEU A 80 -0.49 2.64 -0.67
CA LEU A 80 -0.48 2.39 0.78
C LEU A 80 -0.78 3.68 1.59
N PRO A 81 -0.04 4.80 1.42
CA PRO A 81 -0.40 6.08 2.00
C PRO A 81 -1.82 6.54 1.68
N GLY A 82 -2.25 6.40 0.42
CA GLY A 82 -3.57 6.83 -0.02
C GLY A 82 -4.70 6.09 0.69
N ILE A 83 -4.60 4.77 0.82
CA ILE A 83 -5.59 3.97 1.55
C ILE A 83 -5.54 4.30 3.04
N THR A 84 -4.35 4.41 3.63
CA THR A 84 -4.17 4.71 5.06
C THR A 84 -4.80 6.05 5.42
N GLN A 85 -4.57 7.09 4.60
CA GLN A 85 -5.20 8.39 4.78
C GLN A 85 -6.73 8.31 4.76
N THR A 86 -7.31 7.51 3.85
CA THR A 86 -8.77 7.34 3.79
C THR A 86 -9.33 6.62 5.02
N ILE A 87 -8.53 5.78 5.68
CA ILE A 87 -8.92 5.12 6.94
C ILE A 87 -8.91 6.16 8.07
N GLU A 88 -7.86 6.98 8.15
CA GLU A 88 -7.68 8.02 9.16
C GLU A 88 -8.73 9.13 9.07
N ASP A 89 -9.05 9.60 7.86
CA ASP A 89 -10.06 10.64 7.64
C ASP A 89 -11.51 10.10 7.67
N GLY A 90 -11.66 8.78 7.75
CA GLY A 90 -12.94 8.08 7.84
C GLY A 90 -13.66 7.85 6.51
N SER A 91 -13.16 8.37 5.38
CA SER A 91 -13.77 8.20 4.06
C SER A 91 -13.74 6.75 3.57
N PHE A 92 -12.79 5.94 4.03
CA PHE A 92 -12.71 4.49 3.78
C PHE A 92 -14.00 3.78 4.18
N PHE A 93 -14.59 4.16 5.33
CA PHE A 93 -15.80 3.54 5.86
C PHE A 93 -17.08 3.94 5.10
N GLN A 94 -17.00 4.96 4.25
CA GLN A 94 -18.09 5.42 3.39
C GLN A 94 -17.89 4.99 1.93
N ASN A 95 -16.85 4.20 1.63
CA ASN A 95 -16.53 3.80 0.27
C ASN A 95 -17.70 2.99 -0.32
N PRO A 96 -18.34 3.46 -1.42
CA PRO A 96 -19.54 2.83 -1.96
C PRO A 96 -19.27 1.43 -2.53
N ILE A 97 -18.02 1.13 -2.92
CA ILE A 97 -17.63 -0.19 -3.42
C ILE A 97 -17.56 -1.20 -2.28
N LEU A 98 -16.92 -0.81 -1.16
CA LEU A 98 -16.81 -1.67 0.02
C LEU A 98 -18.19 -1.93 0.64
N LEU A 99 -18.99 -0.86 0.81
CA LEU A 99 -20.38 -0.96 1.26
C LEU A 99 -21.22 -1.79 0.30
N GLY A 100 -21.01 -1.63 -1.01
CA GLY A 100 -21.67 -2.42 -2.05
C GLY A 100 -21.41 -3.92 -1.93
N ALA A 101 -20.17 -4.33 -1.65
CA ALA A 101 -19.80 -5.73 -1.44
C ALA A 101 -20.50 -6.33 -0.20
N ILE A 102 -20.53 -5.60 0.92
CA ILE A 102 -21.22 -6.02 2.14
C ILE A 102 -22.73 -6.12 1.89
N ASN A 103 -23.31 -5.12 1.22
CA ASN A 103 -24.74 -5.10 0.88
C ASN A 103 -25.13 -6.23 -0.09
N HIS A 104 -24.26 -6.58 -1.03
CA HIS A 104 -24.43 -7.74 -1.89
C HIS A 104 -24.50 -9.03 -1.06
N ALA A 105 -23.59 -9.22 -0.11
CA ALA A 105 -23.59 -10.41 0.75
C ALA A 105 -24.82 -10.47 1.67
N LYS A 106 -25.25 -9.32 2.24
CA LYS A 106 -26.50 -9.19 3.00
C LYS A 106 -27.71 -9.60 2.15
N LYS A 107 -27.87 -9.00 0.97
CA LYS A 107 -29.01 -9.21 0.07
C LYS A 107 -29.15 -10.67 -0.36
N ASN A 108 -28.02 -11.31 -0.68
CA ASN A 108 -28.01 -12.68 -1.19
C ASN A 108 -27.91 -13.74 -0.10
N LYS A 109 -27.92 -13.35 1.19
CA LYS A 109 -27.69 -14.24 2.34
C LYS A 109 -26.41 -15.08 2.17
N SER A 110 -25.41 -14.52 1.51
CA SER A 110 -24.14 -15.17 1.22
C SER A 110 -23.07 -14.75 2.24
N ASN A 111 -21.86 -15.21 1.98
CA ASN A 111 -20.67 -15.01 2.80
C ASN A 111 -19.78 -13.92 2.19
N LEU A 112 -19.02 -13.23 3.04
CA LEU A 112 -17.98 -12.29 2.61
C LEU A 112 -16.61 -12.92 2.85
N HIS A 113 -15.78 -12.95 1.81
CA HIS A 113 -14.44 -13.51 1.88
C HIS A 113 -13.40 -12.38 1.75
N LEU A 114 -12.50 -12.28 2.73
CA LEU A 114 -11.34 -11.39 2.71
C LEU A 114 -10.10 -12.23 2.45
N MET A 115 -9.31 -11.87 1.45
CA MET A 115 -8.08 -12.60 1.12
C MET A 115 -6.95 -11.62 0.79
N GLY A 116 -5.76 -11.90 1.29
CA GLY A 116 -4.62 -11.03 1.07
C GLY A 116 -3.40 -11.40 1.92
N LEU A 117 -2.30 -10.72 1.62
CA LEU A 117 -1.05 -10.85 2.37
C LEU A 117 -1.22 -10.21 3.76
N VAL A 118 -0.90 -10.96 4.81
CA VAL A 118 -1.06 -10.53 6.20
C VAL A 118 0.30 -10.28 6.83
N SER A 119 0.76 -9.04 6.72
CA SER A 119 1.99 -8.52 7.32
C SER A 119 1.94 -6.99 7.42
N ASP A 120 2.93 -6.39 8.07
CA ASP A 120 3.16 -4.93 8.09
C ASP A 120 4.23 -4.49 7.07
N GLY A 121 4.55 -5.34 6.08
CA GLY A 121 5.62 -5.09 5.12
C GLY A 121 5.36 -3.93 4.16
N GLY A 122 4.10 -3.56 3.91
CA GLY A 122 3.73 -2.35 3.16
C GLY A 122 3.98 -2.39 1.64
N VAL A 123 4.60 -3.44 1.10
CA VAL A 123 4.89 -3.56 -0.34
C VAL A 123 3.65 -3.98 -1.14
N HIS A 124 2.93 -5.01 -0.67
CA HIS A 124 1.74 -5.53 -1.35
C HIS A 124 0.44 -5.34 -0.57
N SER A 125 0.54 -5.13 0.74
CA SER A 125 -0.59 -4.96 1.65
C SER A 125 -0.10 -4.37 2.97
N HIS A 126 -1.04 -4.03 3.84
CA HIS A 126 -0.79 -3.75 5.24
C HIS A 126 -1.89 -4.38 6.11
N ILE A 127 -1.52 -5.03 7.21
CA ILE A 127 -2.47 -5.70 8.10
C ILE A 127 -3.54 -4.75 8.67
N ASP A 128 -3.18 -3.47 8.87
CA ASP A 128 -4.16 -2.46 9.35
C ASP A 128 -5.29 -2.20 8.35
N HIS A 129 -5.07 -2.41 7.05
CA HIS A 129 -6.14 -2.31 6.05
C HIS A 129 -7.15 -3.45 6.21
N LEU A 130 -6.67 -4.66 6.55
CA LEU A 130 -7.54 -5.78 6.91
C LEU A 130 -8.32 -5.47 8.19
N PHE A 131 -7.69 -4.84 9.18
CA PHE A 131 -8.37 -4.43 10.41
C PHE A 131 -9.45 -3.38 10.15
N ALA A 132 -9.18 -2.39 9.29
CA ALA A 132 -10.17 -1.40 8.88
C ALA A 132 -11.36 -2.03 8.12
N LEU A 133 -11.11 -3.05 7.29
CA LEU A 133 -12.18 -3.83 6.66
C LEU A 133 -13.04 -4.56 7.70
N LEU A 134 -12.44 -5.21 8.69
CA LEU A 134 -13.18 -5.86 9.78
C LEU A 134 -14.01 -4.85 10.58
N ASP A 135 -13.45 -3.68 10.89
CA ASP A 135 -14.17 -2.61 11.59
C ASP A 135 -15.35 -2.07 10.76
N LEU A 136 -15.18 -1.90 9.44
CA LEU A 136 -16.26 -1.54 8.52
C LEU A 136 -17.37 -2.60 8.55
N ILE A 137 -17.02 -3.88 8.43
CA ILE A 137 -18.00 -4.96 8.41
C ILE A 137 -18.75 -5.06 9.75
N LYS A 138 -18.07 -4.82 10.87
CA LYS A 138 -18.70 -4.72 12.19
C LYS A 138 -19.71 -3.58 12.25
N LYS A 139 -19.34 -2.37 11.80
CA LYS A 139 -20.23 -1.20 11.74
C LYS A 139 -21.48 -1.48 10.91
N GLU A 140 -21.31 -2.27 9.85
CA GLU A 140 -22.39 -2.72 8.98
C GLU A 140 -23.24 -3.87 9.54
N ASN A 141 -22.98 -4.34 10.77
CA ASN A 141 -23.70 -5.44 11.42
C ASN A 141 -23.78 -6.71 10.55
N PHE A 142 -22.66 -7.10 9.94
CA PHE A 142 -22.54 -8.36 9.17
C PHE A 142 -21.49 -9.28 9.81
N ASP A 143 -21.76 -10.59 9.85
CA ASP A 143 -21.04 -11.56 10.68
C ASP A 143 -20.46 -12.76 9.90
N ARG A 144 -21.03 -13.11 8.74
CA ARG A 144 -20.57 -14.23 7.88
C ARG A 144 -19.30 -13.88 7.10
N VAL A 145 -18.20 -13.66 7.81
CA VAL A 145 -16.90 -13.23 7.26
C VAL A 145 -15.85 -14.32 7.41
N PHE A 146 -15.20 -14.63 6.29
CA PHE A 146 -14.16 -15.64 6.19
C PHE A 146 -12.86 -15.02 5.69
N ILE A 147 -11.75 -15.34 6.34
CA ILE A 147 -10.45 -14.71 6.10
C ILE A 147 -9.48 -15.77 5.59
N HIS A 148 -8.87 -15.48 4.45
CA HIS A 148 -7.88 -16.32 3.80
C HIS A 148 -6.53 -15.62 3.88
N VAL A 149 -5.68 -16.13 4.77
CA VAL A 149 -4.39 -15.53 5.09
C VAL A 149 -3.35 -15.97 4.09
N PHE A 150 -2.71 -15.01 3.42
CA PHE A 150 -1.46 -15.26 2.72
C PHE A 150 -0.30 -14.82 3.60
N THR A 151 0.61 -15.73 3.96
CA THR A 151 1.76 -15.43 4.83
C THR A 151 2.90 -14.81 4.03
N ASP A 152 3.65 -13.92 4.68
CA ASP A 152 4.69 -13.12 4.03
C ASP A 152 6.08 -13.76 4.13
N GLY A 153 6.92 -13.28 5.05
CA GLY A 153 8.29 -13.72 5.24
C GLY A 153 9.27 -13.30 4.13
N ARG A 154 8.86 -12.40 3.22
CA ARG A 154 9.72 -11.81 2.19
C ARG A 154 9.86 -10.30 2.35
N ASP A 155 8.75 -9.59 2.55
CA ASP A 155 8.79 -8.14 2.80
C ASP A 155 8.97 -7.84 4.30
N THR A 156 8.80 -8.88 5.14
CA THR A 156 9.05 -8.88 6.58
C THR A 156 9.97 -10.04 6.97
N ASP A 157 10.36 -10.10 8.24
CA ASP A 157 11.11 -11.24 8.79
C ASP A 157 10.41 -12.58 8.49
N PRO A 158 11.15 -13.63 8.06
CA PRO A 158 10.60 -14.93 7.69
C PRO A 158 9.71 -15.60 8.75
N MET A 159 9.96 -15.35 10.03
CA MET A 159 9.27 -16.00 11.15
C MET A 159 8.17 -15.15 11.78
N LYS A 160 7.98 -13.90 11.34
CA LYS A 160 6.97 -12.99 11.91
C LYS A 160 5.51 -13.36 11.61
N SER A 161 5.25 -14.28 10.68
CA SER A 161 3.89 -14.71 10.32
C SER A 161 3.06 -15.17 11.52
N LEU A 162 3.68 -15.84 12.49
CA LEU A 162 3.02 -16.27 13.73
C LEU A 162 2.53 -15.08 14.58
N SER A 163 3.32 -14.01 14.65
CA SER A 163 2.94 -12.80 15.37
C SER A 163 1.77 -12.06 14.70
N TYR A 164 1.75 -12.01 13.36
CA TYR A 164 0.63 -11.42 12.63
C TYR A 164 -0.65 -12.23 12.76
N LEU A 165 -0.56 -13.57 12.72
CA LEU A 165 -1.69 -14.45 12.98
C LEU A 165 -2.26 -14.21 14.38
N ALA A 166 -1.43 -14.21 15.42
CA ALA A 166 -1.87 -13.94 16.79
C ALA A 166 -2.55 -12.56 16.93
N THR A 167 -2.02 -11.54 16.24
CA THR A 167 -2.60 -10.19 16.24
C THR A 167 -3.96 -10.17 15.54
N LEU A 168 -4.08 -10.85 14.39
CA LEU A 168 -5.32 -10.98 13.65
C LEU A 168 -6.39 -11.75 14.46
N GLU A 169 -6.02 -12.85 15.11
CA GLU A 169 -6.92 -13.61 15.98
C GLU A 169 -7.41 -12.75 17.15
N ALA A 170 -6.53 -11.97 17.78
CA ALA A 170 -6.90 -11.05 18.83
C ALA A 170 -7.91 -9.98 18.34
N LYS A 171 -7.71 -9.43 17.13
CA LYS A 171 -8.64 -8.49 16.51
C LYS A 171 -10.01 -9.14 16.24
N ILE A 172 -10.03 -10.32 15.62
CA ILE A 172 -11.25 -11.11 15.37
C ILE A 172 -12.02 -11.35 16.67
N LYS A 173 -11.32 -11.80 17.71
CA LYS A 173 -11.90 -12.05 19.04
C LYS A 173 -12.47 -10.77 19.66
N SER A 174 -11.76 -9.64 19.56
CA SER A 174 -12.21 -8.36 20.11
C SER A 174 -13.49 -7.84 19.43
N LEU A 175 -13.65 -8.10 18.13
CA LEU A 175 -14.83 -7.70 17.37
C LEU A 175 -15.98 -8.72 17.48
N GLY A 176 -15.68 -9.95 17.86
CA GLY A 176 -16.62 -11.08 17.81
C GLY A 176 -17.11 -11.36 16.39
N LEU A 177 -16.23 -11.18 15.39
CA LEU A 177 -16.55 -11.23 13.96
C LEU A 177 -15.33 -11.75 13.20
N GLY A 178 -15.57 -12.61 12.21
CA GLY A 178 -14.54 -13.15 11.32
C GLY A 178 -14.03 -14.51 11.76
N LYS A 179 -13.60 -15.32 10.80
CA LYS A 179 -12.95 -16.60 11.03
C LYS A 179 -11.85 -16.80 10.00
N ILE A 180 -10.66 -17.23 10.44
CA ILE A 180 -9.59 -17.65 9.53
C ILE A 180 -9.96 -19.03 8.99
N GLU A 181 -10.14 -19.14 7.67
CA GLU A 181 -10.52 -20.40 7.00
C GLU A 181 -9.35 -21.10 6.33
N SER A 182 -8.35 -20.35 5.89
CA SER A 182 -7.18 -20.93 5.22
C SER A 182 -5.94 -20.09 5.43
N VAL A 183 -4.80 -20.76 5.47
CA VAL A 183 -3.47 -20.16 5.48
C VAL A 183 -2.71 -20.69 4.27
N SER A 184 -2.03 -19.81 3.53
CA SER A 184 -1.18 -20.19 2.41
C SER A 184 0.05 -19.30 2.34
N GLY A 185 1.20 -19.84 1.98
CA GLY A 185 2.37 -19.02 1.71
C GLY A 185 2.19 -18.14 0.49
N ARG A 186 2.65 -16.88 0.52
CA ARG A 186 2.63 -15.98 -0.65
C ARG A 186 3.29 -16.57 -1.90
N TYR A 187 4.25 -17.48 -1.71
CA TYR A 187 4.90 -18.21 -2.81
C TYR A 187 3.90 -18.97 -3.69
N TYR A 188 2.81 -19.48 -3.08
CA TYR A 188 1.73 -20.16 -3.77
C TYR A 188 0.60 -19.22 -4.15
N ALA A 189 0.19 -18.33 -3.23
CA ALA A 189 -1.01 -17.50 -3.41
C ALA A 189 -0.81 -16.27 -4.30
N MET A 190 0.43 -15.81 -4.49
CA MET A 190 0.76 -14.54 -5.16
C MET A 190 1.84 -14.72 -6.22
N ASP A 191 1.80 -15.82 -6.97
CA ASP A 191 2.69 -16.02 -8.12
C ASP A 191 2.42 -14.98 -9.21
N ARG A 192 3.50 -14.46 -9.80
CA ARG A 192 3.46 -13.46 -10.89
C ARG A 192 4.16 -13.92 -12.17
N ASP A 193 4.64 -15.16 -12.19
CA ASP A 193 5.41 -15.74 -13.29
C ASP A 193 4.58 -16.77 -14.08
N ASN A 194 3.24 -16.70 -13.95
CA ASN A 194 2.27 -17.60 -14.60
C ASN A 194 2.49 -19.10 -14.29
N ARG A 195 3.01 -19.41 -13.09
CA ARG A 195 3.20 -20.80 -12.66
C ARG A 195 1.91 -21.34 -12.04
N TRP A 196 0.99 -21.74 -12.90
CA TRP A 196 -0.34 -22.23 -12.51
C TRP A 196 -0.32 -23.42 -11.55
N GLY A 197 0.71 -24.27 -11.59
CA GLY A 197 0.86 -25.35 -10.61
C GLY A 197 1.03 -24.88 -9.15
N LYS A 198 1.40 -23.61 -8.94
CA LYS A 198 1.42 -22.98 -7.61
C LYS A 198 0.08 -22.35 -7.22
N ILE A 199 -0.59 -21.72 -8.19
CA ILE A 199 -1.88 -21.06 -7.98
C ILE A 199 -3.00 -22.08 -7.77
N GLN A 200 -2.99 -23.18 -8.53
CA GLN A 200 -4.01 -24.23 -8.50
C GLN A 200 -4.31 -24.76 -7.09
N PRO A 201 -3.33 -25.20 -6.26
CA PRO A 201 -3.63 -25.68 -4.93
C PRO A 201 -4.26 -24.61 -4.02
N VAL A 202 -3.93 -23.33 -4.21
CA VAL A 202 -4.57 -22.23 -3.47
C VAL A 202 -6.00 -22.05 -3.94
N TYR A 203 -6.25 -22.10 -5.25
CA TYR A 203 -7.60 -22.02 -5.80
C TYR A 203 -8.49 -23.18 -5.31
N GLU A 204 -7.97 -24.41 -5.32
CA GLU A 204 -8.67 -25.60 -4.82
C GLU A 204 -8.95 -25.51 -3.31
N LEU A 205 -8.00 -24.96 -2.53
CA LEU A 205 -8.20 -24.68 -1.11
C LEU A 205 -9.33 -23.67 -0.89
N LEU A 206 -9.32 -22.56 -1.64
CA LEU A 206 -10.29 -21.46 -1.49
C LEU A 206 -11.71 -21.84 -1.95
N THR A 207 -11.84 -22.67 -2.99
CA THR A 207 -13.13 -22.94 -3.64
C THR A 207 -13.71 -24.32 -3.31
N LEU A 208 -12.86 -25.31 -3.06
CA LEU A 208 -13.26 -26.70 -2.82
C LEU A 208 -12.90 -27.18 -1.40
N GLY A 209 -12.13 -26.38 -0.63
CA GLY A 209 -11.64 -26.79 0.69
C GLY A 209 -10.63 -27.94 0.63
N ILE A 210 -9.91 -28.07 -0.49
CA ILE A 210 -8.92 -29.13 -0.71
C ILE A 210 -7.53 -28.61 -0.29
N GLY A 211 -6.96 -29.23 0.74
CA GLY A 211 -5.62 -28.94 1.24
C GLY A 211 -5.36 -29.64 2.57
N PRO A 212 -4.14 -29.53 3.12
CA PRO A 212 -3.84 -29.99 4.47
C PRO A 212 -4.78 -29.35 5.49
N ARG A 213 -5.25 -30.14 6.46
CA ARG A 213 -6.14 -29.65 7.52
C ARG A 213 -5.32 -29.40 8.78
N SER A 214 -5.67 -28.32 9.47
CA SER A 214 -5.14 -27.98 10.78
C SER A 214 -6.29 -27.59 11.72
N GLU A 215 -6.08 -27.75 13.02
CA GLU A 215 -7.04 -27.34 14.04
C GLU A 215 -7.01 -25.83 14.29
N THR A 216 -5.85 -25.20 14.14
CA THR A 216 -5.66 -23.76 14.34
C THR A 216 -4.75 -23.16 13.27
N PRO A 217 -4.85 -21.85 12.99
CA PRO A 217 -3.96 -21.16 12.05
C PRO A 217 -2.48 -21.26 12.44
N GLU A 218 -2.15 -21.30 13.73
CA GLU A 218 -0.76 -21.36 14.24
C GLU A 218 -0.13 -22.73 14.04
N LYS A 219 -0.94 -23.79 14.03
CA LYS A 219 -0.50 -25.17 13.77
C LYS A 219 -0.33 -25.47 12.28
N ALA A 220 -1.01 -24.70 11.42
CA ALA A 220 -0.97 -24.83 9.97
C ALA A 220 0.35 -24.27 9.40
#